data_AF-A0A958UAP6-F1
#
_entry.id   AF-A0A958UAP6-F1
#
_cell.length_a   1.000
_cell.length_b   1.000
_cell.length_c   1.000
_cell.angle_alpha   90.00
_cell.angle_beta   90.00
_cell.angle_gamma   90.00
#
_symmetry.space_group_name_H-M   'P 1'
#
loop_
_entity.id
_entity.type
_entity.pdbx_description
1 polymer ?
#
loop_
_entity_poly.entity_id
_entity_poly.type
_entity_poly.pdbx_seq_one_letter_code
_entity_poly.pdbx_strand_id
1 'polypeptide(L)'
;MVYKTAKKLKIDGLAEEDSWQKAPFTSSFIDIEGIKKPVYDTRVKMLWDDENLYVYAVLEEPHLWGNLKQRDTVIYYNNDFEIFIDPSNNTYNYGEIEINVLGTLWDLKLSKPYKVSGKADNSWDIEGIQYAIHTFGTVNNYMDIDTQWSVEFAIPLLKLADLKEEKKTIPIHGEQWRINFSRVQWEHEIIDGRYYRKKVDGKFLPEFNWVWSNQKVINMHEPEKWGIIQFSTLQPGEVDVFIEDEGLLQKQLVYAFFRKNLALLRKNPDEIKSSVEEFKIDNQHFKYQLKKIANGFEITLKEINSKHIYYIDQEGLLKKI
;
A
#
# COMPACT_ATOMS: atom_id res chain seq x y z
N MET A 1 6.49 -12.08 -5.46
CA MET A 1 6.27 -12.49 -6.86
C MET A 1 4.79 -12.48 -7.16
N VAL A 2 4.39 -12.03 -8.35
CA VAL A 2 3.01 -12.05 -8.85
C VAL A 2 3.04 -12.80 -10.18
N TYR A 3 2.47 -14.00 -10.20
CA TYR A 3 2.56 -14.93 -11.33
C TYR A 3 1.44 -14.73 -12.35
N LYS A 4 1.72 -15.03 -13.61
CA LYS A 4 0.78 -14.84 -14.70
C LYS A 4 -0.20 -16.02 -14.79
N THR A 5 -1.49 -15.77 -14.66
CA THR A 5 -2.52 -16.80 -14.87
C THR A 5 -2.74 -17.01 -16.37
N ALA A 6 -2.84 -18.27 -16.80
CA ALA A 6 -3.14 -18.62 -18.20
C ALA A 6 -4.66 -18.67 -18.48
N LYS A 7 -5.47 -18.74 -17.43
CA LYS A 7 -6.93 -18.83 -17.51
C LYS A 7 -7.54 -17.60 -16.87
N LYS A 8 -8.62 -17.12 -17.47
CA LYS A 8 -9.48 -16.08 -16.88
C LYS A 8 -10.02 -16.58 -15.54
N LEU A 9 -9.96 -15.71 -14.54
CA LEU A 9 -10.52 -15.96 -13.21
C LEU A 9 -11.98 -15.51 -13.16
N LYS A 10 -12.80 -16.22 -12.38
CA LYS A 10 -14.18 -15.83 -12.15
C LYS A 10 -14.22 -15.03 -10.85
N ILE A 11 -14.45 -13.73 -10.98
CA ILE A 11 -14.47 -12.84 -9.82
C ILE A 11 -15.77 -13.04 -9.04
N ASP A 12 -15.74 -13.91 -8.03
CA ASP A 12 -16.88 -14.26 -7.19
C ASP A 12 -16.58 -14.21 -5.68
N GLY A 13 -15.37 -13.77 -5.31
CA GLY A 13 -14.97 -13.58 -3.92
C GLY A 13 -14.43 -14.86 -3.29
N LEU A 14 -14.26 -15.92 -4.09
CA LEU A 14 -13.65 -17.18 -3.69
C LEU A 14 -12.33 -17.40 -4.44
N ALA A 15 -11.46 -18.24 -3.89
CA ALA A 15 -10.16 -18.55 -4.48
C ALA A 15 -10.08 -20.00 -4.93
N GLU A 16 -11.13 -20.51 -5.57
CA GLU A 16 -11.27 -21.95 -5.91
C GLU A 16 -10.49 -22.36 -7.15
N GLU A 17 -10.15 -21.42 -8.03
CA GLU A 17 -9.41 -21.70 -9.26
C GLU A 17 -8.02 -22.26 -8.99
N ASP A 18 -7.57 -23.15 -9.88
CA ASP A 18 -6.24 -23.78 -9.81
C ASP A 18 -5.10 -22.75 -9.73
N SER A 19 -5.20 -21.64 -10.47
CA SER A 19 -4.24 -20.53 -10.39
C SER A 19 -4.17 -19.93 -8.98
N TRP A 20 -5.32 -19.72 -8.33
CA TRP A 20 -5.37 -19.22 -6.96
C TRP A 20 -4.83 -20.22 -5.96
N GLN A 21 -5.17 -21.50 -6.09
CA GLN A 21 -4.68 -22.56 -5.21
C GLN A 21 -3.14 -22.67 -5.24
N LYS A 22 -2.52 -22.40 -6.39
CA LYS A 22 -1.06 -22.38 -6.57
C LYS A 22 -0.40 -21.05 -6.22
N ALA A 23 -1.13 -19.94 -6.20
CA ALA A 23 -0.60 -18.65 -5.78
C ALA A 23 -0.31 -18.66 -4.26
N PRO A 24 0.91 -18.26 -3.84
CA PRO A 24 1.22 -18.19 -2.42
C PRO A 24 0.48 -17.02 -1.76
N PHE A 25 0.09 -17.21 -0.51
CA PHE A 25 -0.31 -16.09 0.35
C PHE A 25 0.91 -15.23 0.70
N THR A 26 0.68 -13.94 0.92
CA THR A 26 1.57 -13.08 1.70
C THR A 26 1.74 -13.63 3.12
N SER A 27 2.73 -13.11 3.84
CA SER A 27 2.71 -13.20 5.30
C SER A 27 1.44 -12.55 5.86
N SER A 28 1.04 -12.99 7.06
CA SER A 28 -0.01 -12.35 7.86
C SER A 28 0.29 -10.88 8.08
N PHE A 29 -0.78 -10.09 8.17
CA PHE A 29 -0.67 -8.68 8.53
C PHE A 29 -0.11 -8.51 9.93
N ILE A 30 0.51 -7.36 10.14
CA ILE A 30 1.03 -6.89 11.42
C ILE A 30 0.36 -5.56 11.77
N ASP A 31 0.48 -5.14 13.03
CA ASP A 31 0.19 -3.75 13.38
C ASP A 31 1.06 -2.79 12.55
N ILE A 32 0.49 -1.66 12.12
CA ILE A 32 1.15 -0.68 11.26
C ILE A 32 2.49 -0.14 11.83
N GLU A 33 2.65 -0.15 13.15
CA GLU A 33 3.89 0.25 13.83
C GLU A 33 4.88 -0.93 14.02
N GLY A 34 4.43 -2.16 13.72
CA GLY A 34 5.25 -3.37 13.65
C GLY A 34 5.56 -4.07 14.97
N ILE A 35 4.84 -3.72 16.04
CA ILE A 35 5.12 -4.20 17.40
C ILE A 35 4.24 -5.40 17.75
N LYS A 36 3.05 -5.51 17.16
CA LYS A 36 1.99 -6.41 17.61
C LYS A 36 1.44 -7.26 16.49
N LYS A 37 1.06 -8.49 16.82
CA LYS A 37 0.26 -9.35 15.96
C LYS A 37 -1.21 -8.92 16.08
N PRO A 38 -1.92 -8.65 14.97
CA PRO A 38 -3.36 -8.49 14.93
C PRO A 38 -4.12 -9.61 15.63
N VAL A 39 -5.28 -9.28 16.19
CA VAL A 39 -6.15 -10.27 16.85
C VAL A 39 -6.83 -11.17 15.81
N TYR A 40 -7.08 -10.64 14.61
CA TYR A 40 -7.68 -11.38 13.50
C TYR A 40 -6.70 -11.43 12.34
N ASP A 41 -6.51 -12.61 11.75
CA ASP A 41 -5.58 -12.78 10.63
C ASP A 41 -6.09 -12.10 9.36
N THR A 42 -5.16 -11.61 8.55
CA THR A 42 -5.45 -11.11 7.21
C THR A 42 -4.26 -11.44 6.30
N ARG A 43 -4.56 -12.04 5.15
CA ARG A 43 -3.56 -12.48 4.16
C ARG A 43 -4.08 -12.28 2.76
N VAL A 44 -3.16 -12.07 1.82
CA VAL A 44 -3.47 -11.71 0.43
C VAL A 44 -2.78 -12.67 -0.54
N LYS A 45 -3.44 -13.02 -1.64
CA LYS A 45 -2.85 -13.62 -2.84
C LYS A 45 -2.87 -12.60 -3.98
N MET A 46 -1.91 -12.71 -4.89
CA MET A 46 -1.84 -11.87 -6.07
C MET A 46 -1.52 -12.71 -7.31
N LEU A 47 -2.17 -12.37 -8.41
CA LEU A 47 -1.94 -12.92 -9.75
C LEU A 47 -2.05 -11.78 -10.76
N TRP A 48 -1.67 -12.02 -12.01
CA TRP A 48 -1.95 -11.07 -13.10
C TRP A 48 -2.17 -11.80 -14.43
N ASP A 49 -2.75 -11.11 -15.41
CA ASP A 49 -2.72 -11.50 -16.82
C ASP A 49 -2.45 -10.27 -17.70
N ASP A 50 -2.73 -10.35 -19.00
CA ASP A 50 -2.50 -9.23 -19.92
C ASP A 50 -3.48 -8.05 -19.73
N GLU A 51 -4.55 -8.23 -18.96
CA GLU A 51 -5.60 -7.25 -18.75
C GLU A 51 -5.64 -6.72 -17.31
N ASN A 52 -5.43 -7.59 -16.31
CA ASN A 52 -5.73 -7.31 -14.91
C ASN A 52 -4.61 -7.71 -13.95
N LEU A 53 -4.44 -6.90 -12.90
CA LEU A 53 -3.85 -7.32 -11.64
C LEU A 53 -4.98 -7.91 -10.78
N TYR A 54 -4.80 -9.14 -10.31
CA TYR A 54 -5.76 -9.80 -9.45
C TYR A 54 -5.27 -9.79 -8.00
N VAL A 55 -6.18 -9.46 -7.08
CA VAL A 55 -5.92 -9.45 -5.64
C VAL A 55 -7.03 -10.23 -4.95
N TYR A 56 -6.66 -11.21 -4.13
CA TYR A 56 -7.60 -11.96 -3.29
C TYR A 56 -7.18 -11.84 -1.83
N ALA A 57 -8.04 -11.29 -0.98
CA ALA A 57 -7.78 -11.13 0.45
C ALA A 57 -8.77 -11.94 1.27
N VAL A 58 -8.27 -12.56 2.35
CA VAL A 58 -9.10 -13.22 3.37
C VAL A 58 -8.88 -12.50 4.69
N LEU A 59 -9.97 -12.09 5.33
CA LEU A 59 -9.99 -11.33 6.57
C LEU A 59 -10.81 -12.11 7.60
N GLU A 60 -10.16 -12.64 8.63
CA GLU A 60 -10.88 -13.18 9.80
C GLU A 60 -11.66 -12.05 10.46
N GLU A 61 -12.95 -12.24 10.72
CA GLU A 61 -13.82 -11.22 11.30
C GLU A 61 -15.03 -11.90 11.95
N PRO A 62 -15.10 -11.91 13.30
CA PRO A 62 -16.23 -12.50 14.01
C PRO A 62 -17.51 -11.67 13.95
N HIS A 63 -17.42 -10.40 13.53
CA HIS A 63 -18.57 -9.53 13.39
C HIS A 63 -18.53 -8.82 12.04
N LEU A 64 -19.27 -9.36 11.06
CA LEU A 64 -19.36 -8.75 9.75
C LEU A 64 -20.36 -7.59 9.81
N TRP A 65 -19.88 -6.35 9.83
CA TRP A 65 -20.76 -5.18 9.90
C TRP A 65 -20.31 -4.06 8.97
N GLY A 66 -21.30 -3.29 8.52
CA GLY A 66 -21.08 -2.14 7.65
C GLY A 66 -22.38 -1.40 7.39
N ASN A 67 -22.27 -0.09 7.18
CA ASN A 67 -23.42 0.78 6.91
C ASN A 67 -23.16 1.80 5.80
N LEU A 68 -21.92 1.96 5.36
CA LEU A 68 -21.57 2.78 4.21
C LEU A 68 -21.88 2.02 2.93
N LYS A 69 -22.81 2.52 2.13
CA LYS A 69 -23.31 1.88 0.90
C LYS A 69 -23.08 2.70 -0.37
N GLN A 70 -22.73 3.96 -0.21
CA GLN A 70 -22.54 4.87 -1.32
C GLN A 70 -21.09 4.73 -1.81
N ARG A 71 -20.92 4.34 -3.08
CA ARG A 71 -19.63 4.36 -3.77
C ARG A 71 -19.00 5.75 -3.65
N ASP A 72 -17.69 5.79 -3.48
CA ASP A 72 -16.87 7.01 -3.32
C ASP A 72 -17.19 7.84 -2.07
N THR A 73 -17.67 7.17 -1.03
CA THR A 73 -17.68 7.73 0.33
C THR A 73 -16.42 7.30 1.07
N VAL A 74 -15.96 8.12 2.01
CA VAL A 74 -14.82 7.78 2.90
C VAL A 74 -15.11 6.48 3.66
N ILE A 75 -14.45 5.36 3.30
CA ILE A 75 -14.83 4.00 3.73
C ILE A 75 -14.30 3.65 5.12
N TYR A 76 -13.13 4.18 5.52
CA TYR A 76 -12.48 3.88 6.81
C TYR A 76 -13.34 4.10 8.08
N TYR A 77 -14.55 4.67 8.00
CA TYR A 77 -15.51 4.69 9.12
C TYR A 77 -16.25 3.35 9.32
N ASN A 78 -16.03 2.35 8.46
CA ASN A 78 -16.35 0.94 8.65
C ASN A 78 -15.05 0.14 8.78
N ASN A 79 -15.16 -1.14 9.12
CA ASN A 79 -14.05 -2.06 8.87
C ASN A 79 -13.92 -2.25 7.35
N ASP A 80 -12.69 -2.23 6.84
CA ASP A 80 -12.42 -2.29 5.41
C ASP A 80 -11.11 -3.01 5.07
N PHE A 81 -10.91 -3.18 3.77
CA PHE A 81 -9.67 -3.64 3.16
C PHE A 81 -9.22 -2.60 2.15
N GLU A 82 -7.93 -2.28 2.18
CA GLU A 82 -7.34 -1.22 1.37
C GLU A 82 -6.18 -1.76 0.53
N ILE A 83 -6.07 -1.30 -0.72
CA ILE A 83 -4.96 -1.59 -1.64
C ILE A 83 -4.29 -0.29 -2.03
N PHE A 84 -2.96 -0.22 -1.85
CA PHE A 84 -2.14 0.94 -2.17
C PHE A 84 -1.10 0.59 -3.23
N ILE A 85 -1.03 1.32 -4.35
CA ILE A 85 -0.17 0.93 -5.50
C ILE A 85 0.60 2.14 -6.02
N ASP A 86 1.93 2.02 -6.08
CA ASP A 86 2.86 2.94 -6.75
C ASP A 86 3.64 2.19 -7.84
N PRO A 87 3.19 2.26 -9.11
CA PRO A 87 3.86 1.61 -10.24
C PRO A 87 5.21 2.21 -10.61
N SER A 88 5.48 3.46 -10.20
CA SER A 88 6.71 4.18 -10.53
C SER A 88 7.81 3.98 -9.48
N ASN A 89 7.47 3.43 -8.30
CA ASN A 89 8.41 3.17 -7.21
C ASN A 89 9.18 4.44 -6.78
N ASN A 90 8.49 5.59 -6.75
CA ASN A 90 9.09 6.89 -6.48
C ASN A 90 8.26 7.77 -5.52
N THR A 91 7.17 7.24 -4.96
CA THR A 91 6.18 7.87 -4.06
C THR A 91 5.19 8.85 -4.67
N TYR A 92 5.24 9.04 -5.99
CA TYR A 92 4.36 9.96 -6.71
C TYR A 92 3.32 9.19 -7.52
N ASN A 93 2.20 9.86 -7.81
CA ASN A 93 1.08 9.31 -8.58
C ASN A 93 0.70 7.89 -8.17
N TYR A 94 0.38 7.68 -6.90
CA TYR A 94 -0.03 6.37 -6.40
C TYR A 94 -1.55 6.31 -6.23
N GLY A 95 -2.10 5.11 -6.42
CA GLY A 95 -3.52 4.81 -6.26
C GLY A 95 -3.82 4.16 -4.92
N GLU A 96 -5.06 4.31 -4.49
CA GLU A 96 -5.65 3.73 -3.29
C GLU A 96 -7.05 3.23 -3.63
N ILE A 97 -7.40 2.07 -3.09
CA ILE A 97 -8.70 1.41 -3.27
C ILE A 97 -9.13 0.92 -1.89
N GLU A 98 -10.26 1.38 -1.40
CA GLU A 98 -10.88 0.92 -0.15
C GLU A 98 -12.18 0.17 -0.45
N ILE A 99 -12.43 -0.93 0.27
CA ILE A 99 -13.69 -1.68 0.19
C ILE A 99 -14.12 -2.19 1.56
N ASN A 100 -15.40 -2.04 1.89
CA ASN A 100 -15.97 -2.68 3.08
C ASN A 100 -16.64 -4.04 2.75
N VAL A 101 -17.06 -4.74 3.80
CA VAL A 101 -17.76 -6.04 3.68
C VAL A 101 -19.07 -5.98 2.88
N LEU A 102 -19.64 -4.80 2.62
CA LEU A 102 -20.83 -4.62 1.79
C LEU A 102 -20.50 -4.55 0.29
N GLY A 103 -19.22 -4.48 -0.09
CA GLY A 103 -18.79 -4.23 -1.45
C GLY A 103 -18.87 -2.75 -1.85
N THR A 104 -18.93 -1.84 -0.88
CA THR A 104 -18.87 -0.40 -1.16
C THR A 104 -17.42 -0.02 -1.40
N LEU A 105 -17.13 0.36 -2.64
CA LEU A 105 -15.80 0.73 -3.10
C LEU A 105 -15.61 2.25 -3.04
N TRP A 106 -14.38 2.67 -2.73
CA TRP A 106 -13.88 4.02 -2.98
C TRP A 106 -12.49 3.89 -3.57
N ASP A 107 -12.22 4.59 -4.66
CA ASP A 107 -10.88 4.68 -5.23
C ASP A 107 -10.47 6.14 -5.45
N LEU A 108 -9.17 6.37 -5.27
CA LEU A 108 -8.58 7.69 -5.32
C LEU A 108 -7.10 7.58 -5.68
N LYS A 109 -6.50 8.69 -6.09
CA LYS A 109 -5.06 8.79 -6.25
C LYS A 109 -4.49 9.99 -5.51
N LEU A 110 -3.20 9.94 -5.25
CA LEU A 110 -2.43 11.10 -4.81
C LEU A 110 -1.26 11.32 -5.77
N SER A 111 -1.15 12.56 -6.27
CA SER A 111 0.00 12.95 -7.10
C SER A 111 1.30 12.98 -6.31
N LYS A 112 1.21 13.25 -5.00
CA LYS A 112 2.32 13.18 -4.04
C LYS A 112 1.79 12.93 -2.62
N PRO A 113 2.61 12.48 -1.66
CA PRO A 113 2.14 12.19 -0.30
C PRO A 113 1.57 13.40 0.46
N TYR A 114 0.63 13.16 1.39
CA TYR A 114 0.10 14.21 2.28
C TYR A 114 1.20 14.95 3.05
N LYS A 115 2.26 14.24 3.44
CA LYS A 115 3.42 14.84 4.12
C LYS A 115 4.17 15.86 3.27
N VAL A 116 3.89 16.01 1.98
CA VAL A 116 4.43 17.08 1.13
C VAL A 116 3.29 17.87 0.47
N SER A 117 2.19 18.01 1.21
CA SER A 117 0.99 18.75 0.82
C SER A 117 0.26 18.17 -0.40
N GLY A 118 0.39 16.85 -0.59
CA GLY A 118 -0.51 16.09 -1.45
C GLY A 118 -1.97 16.21 -1.03
N LYS A 119 -2.86 15.90 -1.97
CA LYS A 119 -4.31 15.85 -1.75
C LYS A 119 -4.86 14.64 -2.50
N ALA A 120 -5.83 13.97 -1.89
CA ALA A 120 -6.64 12.97 -2.58
C ALA A 120 -7.32 13.59 -3.79
N ASP A 121 -7.22 12.91 -4.91
CA ASP A 121 -8.00 13.14 -6.12
C ASP A 121 -9.01 12.02 -6.27
N ASN A 122 -10.23 12.29 -5.82
CA ASN A 122 -11.38 11.38 -5.90
C ASN A 122 -12.02 11.36 -7.30
N SER A 123 -11.47 12.10 -8.28
CA SER A 123 -11.95 12.04 -9.66
C SER A 123 -11.28 10.94 -10.48
N TRP A 124 -10.23 10.32 -9.93
CA TRP A 124 -9.67 9.12 -10.51
C TRP A 124 -10.61 7.95 -10.25
N ASP A 125 -11.08 7.32 -11.32
CA ASP A 125 -11.96 6.14 -11.27
C ASP A 125 -11.27 4.97 -11.97
N ILE A 126 -11.21 3.81 -11.33
CA ILE A 126 -10.71 2.56 -11.93
C ILE A 126 -11.82 1.92 -12.78
N GLU A 127 -12.18 2.60 -13.86
CA GLU A 127 -13.20 2.13 -14.78
C GLU A 127 -12.88 0.71 -15.30
N GLY A 128 -13.86 -0.18 -15.17
CA GLY A 128 -13.75 -1.59 -15.56
C GLY A 128 -13.27 -2.52 -14.44
N ILE A 129 -13.00 -2.00 -13.23
CA ILE A 129 -12.72 -2.86 -12.07
C ILE A 129 -13.85 -3.84 -11.82
N GLN A 130 -13.49 -5.11 -11.62
CA GLN A 130 -14.40 -6.15 -11.18
C GLN A 130 -14.02 -6.55 -9.76
N TYR A 131 -15.01 -6.74 -8.90
CA TYR A 131 -14.77 -7.22 -7.57
C TYR A 131 -15.98 -8.00 -7.05
N ALA A 132 -15.72 -8.90 -6.10
CA ALA A 132 -16.75 -9.67 -5.44
C ALA A 132 -16.38 -9.92 -3.97
N ILE A 133 -17.40 -9.95 -3.13
CA ILE A 133 -17.30 -10.24 -1.70
C ILE A 133 -17.92 -11.60 -1.45
N HIS A 134 -17.25 -12.42 -0.65
CA HIS A 134 -17.83 -13.62 -0.08
C HIS A 134 -17.77 -13.55 1.45
N THR A 135 -18.90 -13.80 2.11
CA THR A 135 -19.01 -13.75 3.56
C THR A 135 -19.25 -15.14 4.12
N PHE A 136 -18.45 -15.54 5.11
CA PHE A 136 -18.63 -16.77 5.87
C PHE A 136 -19.34 -16.43 7.18
N GLY A 137 -20.61 -16.04 7.05
CA GLY A 137 -21.38 -15.42 8.12
C GLY A 137 -22.59 -14.62 7.64
N THR A 138 -23.21 -13.87 8.55
CA THR A 138 -24.39 -13.05 8.30
C THR A 138 -24.09 -11.57 8.54
N VAL A 139 -23.94 -10.80 7.47
CA VAL A 139 -23.65 -9.36 7.59
C VAL A 139 -24.73 -8.61 8.37
N ASN A 140 -24.28 -7.78 9.32
CA ASN A 140 -25.08 -6.96 10.23
C ASN A 140 -26.00 -7.77 11.16
N ASN A 141 -25.70 -9.04 11.43
CA ASN A 141 -26.38 -9.81 12.47
C ASN A 141 -25.56 -9.76 13.76
N TYR A 142 -26.00 -8.98 14.75
CA TYR A 142 -25.28 -8.87 16.02
C TYR A 142 -25.53 -10.05 16.98
N MET A 143 -26.39 -10.99 16.58
CA MET A 143 -26.81 -12.14 17.40
C MET A 143 -25.99 -13.40 17.13
N ASP A 144 -25.17 -13.42 16.08
CA ASP A 144 -24.26 -14.52 15.75
C ASP A 144 -22.79 -14.08 15.82
N ILE A 145 -21.93 -15.07 15.56
CA ILE A 145 -20.49 -14.90 15.45
C ILE A 145 -20.11 -15.50 14.10
N ASP A 146 -19.53 -14.66 13.26
CA ASP A 146 -19.07 -15.02 11.93
C ASP A 146 -17.65 -15.58 11.99
N THR A 147 -17.10 -15.97 10.83
CA THR A 147 -15.72 -16.46 10.76
C THR A 147 -14.81 -15.48 10.03
N GLN A 148 -15.20 -15.10 8.82
CA GLN A 148 -14.37 -14.30 7.93
C GLN A 148 -15.18 -13.75 6.76
N TRP A 149 -14.56 -12.85 6.01
CA TRP A 149 -14.98 -12.52 4.66
C TRP A 149 -13.76 -12.51 3.74
N SER A 150 -14.00 -12.66 2.44
CA SER A 150 -13.00 -12.49 1.42
C SER A 150 -13.45 -11.50 0.38
N VAL A 151 -12.47 -10.82 -0.20
CA VAL A 151 -12.66 -9.96 -1.36
C VAL A 151 -11.72 -10.40 -2.47
N GLU A 152 -12.25 -10.42 -3.68
CA GLU A 152 -11.51 -10.71 -4.89
C GLU A 152 -11.65 -9.54 -5.85
N PHE A 153 -10.54 -9.12 -6.45
CA PHE A 153 -10.47 -8.04 -7.43
C PHE A 153 -9.85 -8.52 -8.74
N ALA A 154 -10.37 -8.01 -9.85
CA ALA A 154 -9.66 -7.86 -11.12
C ALA A 154 -9.53 -6.36 -11.42
N ILE A 155 -8.31 -5.85 -11.30
CA ILE A 155 -7.99 -4.42 -11.42
C ILE A 155 -7.35 -4.18 -12.79
N PRO A 156 -7.98 -3.42 -13.70
CA PRO A 156 -7.44 -3.18 -15.04
C PRO A 156 -6.02 -2.59 -15.01
N LEU A 157 -5.05 -3.33 -15.57
CA LEU A 157 -3.65 -2.93 -15.60
C LEU A 157 -3.43 -1.63 -16.37
N LEU A 158 -4.27 -1.34 -17.37
CA LEU A 158 -4.19 -0.07 -18.10
C LEU A 158 -4.50 1.13 -17.20
N LYS A 159 -5.48 1.02 -16.30
CA LYS A 159 -5.81 2.09 -15.35
C LYS A 159 -4.71 2.26 -14.30
N LEU A 160 -4.08 1.16 -13.87
CA LEU A 160 -2.89 1.23 -13.02
C LEU A 160 -1.68 1.78 -13.77
N ALA A 161 -1.53 1.49 -15.07
CA ALA A 161 -0.44 2.00 -15.88
C ALA A 161 -0.52 3.53 -16.09
N ASP A 162 -1.72 4.14 -15.99
CA ASP A 162 -1.90 5.59 -16.06
C ASP A 162 -1.21 6.35 -14.90
N LEU A 163 -0.98 5.65 -13.78
CA LEU A 163 -0.23 6.13 -12.61
C LEU A 163 1.29 6.17 -12.83
N LYS A 164 1.80 5.47 -13.86
CA LYS A 164 3.22 5.53 -14.19
C LYS A 164 3.63 6.93 -14.66
N GLU A 165 4.74 7.44 -14.14
CA GLU A 165 5.35 8.69 -14.63
C GLU A 165 5.85 8.54 -16.08
N GLU A 166 6.45 7.39 -16.38
CA GLU A 166 7.01 7.06 -17.69
C GLU A 166 6.51 5.71 -18.17
N LYS A 167 6.45 5.50 -19.50
CA LYS A 167 6.08 4.22 -20.11
C LYS A 167 4.78 3.64 -19.55
N LYS A 168 3.68 4.40 -19.70
CA LYS A 168 2.29 4.04 -19.34
C LYS A 168 1.79 2.83 -20.12
N THR A 169 2.33 1.67 -19.76
CA THR A 169 2.15 0.37 -20.37
C THR A 169 1.91 -0.65 -19.27
N ILE A 170 1.28 -1.77 -19.59
CA ILE A 170 1.13 -2.87 -18.64
C ILE A 170 2.51 -3.42 -18.22
N PRO A 171 2.62 -4.08 -17.05
CA PRO A 171 3.87 -4.69 -16.58
C PRO A 171 4.46 -5.68 -17.59
N ILE A 172 5.79 -5.75 -17.60
CA ILE A 172 6.55 -6.84 -18.24
C ILE A 172 7.17 -7.76 -17.19
N HIS A 173 7.67 -8.92 -17.64
CA HIS A 173 8.43 -9.83 -16.78
C HIS A 173 9.59 -9.12 -16.08
N GLY A 174 9.72 -9.31 -14.77
CA GLY A 174 10.75 -8.70 -13.94
C GLY A 174 10.46 -7.25 -13.54
N GLU A 175 9.40 -6.62 -14.06
CA GLU A 175 9.00 -5.29 -13.63
C GLU A 175 8.54 -5.30 -12.17
N GLN A 176 8.89 -4.26 -11.42
CA GLN A 176 8.61 -4.15 -9.99
C GLN A 176 7.80 -2.92 -9.65
N TRP A 177 6.71 -3.13 -8.92
CA TRP A 177 5.87 -2.05 -8.38
C TRP A 177 5.93 -2.08 -6.85
N ARG A 178 5.66 -0.92 -6.25
CA ARG A 178 5.37 -0.85 -4.82
C ARG A 178 3.89 -1.10 -4.59
N ILE A 179 3.59 -1.95 -3.62
CA ILE A 179 2.22 -2.23 -3.19
C ILE A 179 2.18 -2.44 -1.68
N ASN A 180 1.10 -2.01 -1.05
CA ASN A 180 0.78 -2.44 0.30
C ASN A 180 -0.72 -2.69 0.44
N PHE A 181 -1.05 -3.40 1.51
CA PHE A 181 -2.42 -3.68 1.89
C PHE A 181 -2.62 -3.26 3.33
N SER A 182 -3.82 -2.78 3.62
CA SER A 182 -4.22 -2.38 4.97
C SER A 182 -5.62 -2.91 5.25
N ARG A 183 -5.90 -3.06 6.54
CA ARG A 183 -7.22 -3.32 7.11
C ARG A 183 -7.43 -2.31 8.21
N VAL A 184 -8.45 -1.48 8.08
CA VAL A 184 -8.94 -0.69 9.21
C VAL A 184 -9.89 -1.56 10.02
N GLN A 185 -9.64 -1.61 11.32
CA GLN A 185 -10.45 -2.36 12.27
C GLN A 185 -10.88 -1.46 13.42
N TRP A 186 -12.18 -1.27 13.57
CA TRP A 186 -12.77 -0.62 14.73
C TRP A 186 -13.25 -1.63 15.76
N GLU A 187 -13.10 -1.26 17.02
CA GLU A 187 -13.98 -1.80 18.05
C GLU A 187 -15.41 -1.29 17.83
N HIS A 188 -16.37 -2.15 18.11
CA HIS A 188 -17.78 -1.82 17.99
C HIS A 188 -18.52 -1.98 19.33
N GLU A 189 -19.70 -1.40 19.37
CA GLU A 189 -20.72 -1.60 20.39
C GLU A 189 -22.08 -1.78 19.72
N ILE A 190 -23.02 -2.44 20.41
CA ILE A 190 -24.38 -2.63 19.92
C ILE A 190 -25.30 -1.65 20.64
N ILE A 191 -25.97 -0.79 19.87
CA ILE A 191 -26.97 0.16 20.38
C ILE A 191 -28.24 -0.07 19.58
N ASP A 192 -29.36 -0.32 20.27
CA ASP A 192 -30.68 -0.58 19.65
C ASP A 192 -30.64 -1.63 18.52
N GLY A 193 -29.86 -2.70 18.74
CA GLY A 193 -29.72 -3.81 17.80
C GLY A 193 -28.92 -3.49 16.54
N ARG A 194 -28.01 -2.50 16.58
CA ARG A 194 -27.13 -2.14 15.46
C ARG A 194 -25.71 -1.92 15.91
N TYR A 195 -24.77 -2.22 15.02
CA TYR A 195 -23.35 -1.93 15.19
C TYR A 195 -23.06 -0.43 15.11
N TYR A 196 -22.25 0.05 16.04
CA TYR A 196 -21.65 1.37 16.03
C TYR A 196 -20.18 1.27 16.42
N ARG A 197 -19.35 2.18 15.90
CA ARG A 197 -17.98 2.35 16.41
C ARG A 197 -18.02 2.70 17.89
N LYS A 198 -17.25 1.97 18.69
CA LYS A 198 -17.29 2.06 20.14
C LYS A 198 -16.81 3.42 20.65
N LYS A 199 -17.50 3.94 21.67
CA LYS A 199 -17.12 5.15 22.38
C LYS A 199 -16.79 4.90 23.85
N VAL A 200 -15.86 5.69 24.37
CA VAL A 200 -15.57 5.83 25.81
C VAL A 200 -15.54 7.33 26.12
N ASP A 201 -16.28 7.75 27.15
CA ASP A 201 -16.44 9.16 27.54
C ASP A 201 -16.84 10.08 26.38
N GLY A 202 -17.73 9.59 25.50
CA GLY A 202 -18.25 10.32 24.35
C GLY A 202 -17.30 10.42 23.15
N LYS A 203 -16.09 9.85 23.24
CA LYS A 203 -15.09 9.84 22.15
C LYS A 203 -14.99 8.45 21.52
N PHE A 204 -14.87 8.39 20.21
CA PHE A 204 -14.57 7.13 19.53
C PHE A 204 -13.20 6.62 19.98
N LEU A 205 -13.10 5.32 20.26
CA LEU A 205 -11.81 4.65 20.36
C LEU A 205 -11.08 4.73 19.02
N PRO A 206 -9.74 4.80 18.98
CA PRO A 206 -9.00 4.81 17.73
C PRO A 206 -9.19 3.47 16.99
N GLU A 207 -9.11 3.53 15.67
CA GLU A 207 -9.02 2.35 14.83
C GLU A 207 -7.67 1.65 14.98
N PHE A 208 -7.66 0.34 14.75
CA PHE A 208 -6.43 -0.38 14.46
C PHE A 208 -6.19 -0.37 12.95
N ASN A 209 -4.93 -0.18 12.58
CA ASN A 209 -4.46 -0.29 11.20
C ASN A 209 -3.54 -1.50 11.12
N TRP A 210 -3.96 -2.55 10.41
CA TRP A 210 -3.17 -3.75 10.22
C TRP A 210 -2.73 -3.85 8.77
N VAL A 211 -1.46 -4.12 8.53
CA VAL A 211 -0.83 -3.95 7.22
C VAL A 211 0.05 -5.13 6.84
N TRP A 212 0.25 -5.34 5.54
CA TRP A 212 1.20 -6.34 5.07
C TRP A 212 2.67 -5.89 5.28
N SER A 213 3.03 -4.71 4.77
CA SER A 213 4.36 -4.11 4.94
C SER A 213 4.35 -3.05 6.04
N ASN A 214 5.31 -3.14 6.97
CA ASN A 214 5.42 -2.27 8.14
C ASN A 214 5.67 -0.79 7.77
N GLN A 215 4.84 0.11 8.28
CA GLN A 215 5.03 1.56 8.09
C GLN A 215 5.78 2.22 9.26
N LYS A 216 5.87 1.60 10.44
CA LYS A 216 6.53 2.08 11.67
C LYS A 216 5.90 3.35 12.29
N VAL A 217 4.86 3.88 11.66
CA VAL A 217 4.07 5.04 12.07
C VAL A 217 2.66 4.82 11.54
N ILE A 218 1.64 5.35 12.22
CA ILE A 218 0.24 5.27 11.77
C ILE A 218 0.03 6.22 10.58
N ASN A 219 0.52 5.81 9.40
CA ASN A 219 0.41 6.56 8.14
C ASN A 219 0.71 5.63 6.95
N MET A 220 -0.33 5.23 6.20
CA MET A 220 -0.18 4.44 4.96
C MET A 220 0.38 5.26 3.80
N HIS A 221 0.27 6.59 3.83
CA HIS A 221 0.75 7.50 2.78
C HIS A 221 2.26 7.78 2.90
N GLU A 222 3.04 6.72 3.13
CA GLU A 222 4.50 6.68 3.03
C GLU A 222 4.92 5.58 2.03
N PRO A 223 4.67 5.78 0.71
CA PRO A 223 4.87 4.72 -0.28
C PRO A 223 6.29 4.15 -0.29
N GLU A 224 7.28 4.93 0.15
CA GLU A 224 8.66 4.46 0.26
C GLU A 224 8.85 3.25 1.21
N LYS A 225 7.86 2.94 2.05
CA LYS A 225 7.85 1.80 2.98
C LYS A 225 6.96 0.64 2.53
N TRP A 226 6.22 0.80 1.44
CA TRP A 226 5.39 -0.27 0.90
C TRP A 226 6.25 -1.45 0.41
N GLY A 227 5.64 -2.63 0.35
CA GLY A 227 6.30 -3.83 -0.15
C GLY A 227 6.56 -3.71 -1.65
N ILE A 228 7.42 -4.59 -2.17
CA ILE A 228 7.74 -4.65 -3.60
C ILE A 228 7.18 -5.95 -4.15
N ILE A 229 6.38 -5.84 -5.22
CA ILE A 229 5.98 -6.98 -6.04
C ILE A 229 6.80 -7.00 -7.32
N GLN A 230 7.01 -8.20 -7.86
CA GLN A 230 7.64 -8.41 -9.16
C GLN A 230 6.72 -9.26 -10.02
N PHE A 231 6.43 -8.78 -11.23
CA PHE A 231 5.60 -9.47 -12.21
C PHE A 231 6.40 -10.58 -12.89
N SER A 232 5.88 -11.80 -12.85
CA SER A 232 6.45 -12.96 -13.52
C SER A 232 5.55 -13.40 -14.67
N THR A 233 6.11 -13.67 -15.85
CA THR A 233 5.36 -14.31 -16.94
C THR A 233 5.24 -15.82 -16.77
N LEU A 234 5.88 -16.38 -15.73
CA LEU A 234 5.70 -17.77 -15.33
C LEU A 234 4.34 -17.97 -14.65
N GLN A 235 3.85 -19.20 -14.69
CA GLN A 235 2.59 -19.61 -14.10
C GLN A 235 2.70 -19.78 -12.59
N PRO A 236 1.57 -19.67 -11.85
CA PRO A 236 1.55 -19.92 -10.42
C PRO A 236 2.03 -21.34 -10.10
N GLY A 237 2.90 -21.47 -9.09
CA GLY A 237 3.52 -22.74 -8.70
C GLY A 237 4.84 -23.04 -9.41
N GLU A 238 5.21 -22.28 -10.45
CA GLU A 238 6.57 -22.30 -10.98
C GLU A 238 7.53 -21.50 -10.09
N VAL A 239 8.83 -21.74 -10.25
CA VAL A 239 9.87 -21.03 -9.49
C VAL A 239 10.46 -19.94 -10.37
N ASP A 240 10.35 -18.70 -9.90
CA ASP A 240 11.01 -17.54 -10.47
C ASP A 240 11.96 -16.91 -9.43
N VAL A 241 12.86 -16.05 -9.90
CA VAL A 241 13.84 -15.36 -9.06
C VAL A 241 13.43 -13.91 -8.88
N PHE A 242 13.27 -13.50 -7.62
CA PHE A 242 13.10 -12.09 -7.29
C PHE A 242 14.40 -11.33 -7.57
N ILE A 243 14.32 -10.25 -8.34
CA ILE A 243 15.46 -9.42 -8.72
C ILE A 243 15.66 -8.40 -7.60
N GLU A 244 16.69 -8.61 -6.78
CA GLU A 244 16.99 -7.67 -5.70
C GLU A 244 17.36 -6.29 -6.27
N ASP A 245 16.75 -5.23 -5.72
CA ASP A 245 17.10 -3.86 -6.06
C ASP A 245 18.42 -3.49 -5.37
N GLU A 246 19.53 -3.58 -6.11
CA GLU A 246 20.88 -3.19 -5.64
C GLU A 246 20.93 -1.76 -5.08
N GLY A 247 19.97 -0.90 -5.48
CA GLY A 247 19.84 0.47 -5.03
C GLY A 247 18.95 0.66 -3.79
N LEU A 248 18.33 -0.39 -3.26
CA LEU A 248 17.27 -0.28 -2.26
C LEU A 248 17.76 0.43 -0.98
N LEU A 249 18.96 0.07 -0.50
CA LEU A 249 19.54 0.70 0.68
C LEU A 249 19.75 2.21 0.47
N GLN A 250 20.32 2.60 -0.68
CA GLN A 250 20.55 3.98 -1.05
C GLN A 250 19.22 4.75 -1.11
N LYS A 251 18.18 4.18 -1.74
CA LYS A 251 16.83 4.78 -1.78
C LYS A 251 16.28 4.98 -0.38
N GLN A 252 16.35 3.97 0.49
CA GLN A 252 15.86 4.07 1.87
C GLN A 252 16.61 5.09 2.71
N LEU A 253 17.94 5.20 2.54
CA LEU A 253 18.76 6.22 3.19
C LEU A 253 18.37 7.63 2.73
N VAL A 254 18.20 7.83 1.43
CA VAL A 254 17.74 9.12 0.87
C VAL A 254 16.39 9.51 1.45
N TYR A 255 15.42 8.60 1.50
CA TYR A 255 14.13 8.87 2.14
C TYR A 255 14.24 9.15 3.64
N ALA A 256 15.14 8.48 4.36
CA ALA A 256 15.38 8.75 5.77
C ALA A 256 15.94 10.17 6.00
N PHE A 257 16.94 10.58 5.22
CA PHE A 257 17.46 11.95 5.27
C PHE A 257 16.41 12.98 4.83
N PHE A 258 15.63 12.69 3.80
CA PHE A 258 14.50 13.52 3.37
C PHE A 258 13.51 13.76 4.52
N ARG A 259 13.03 12.70 5.19
CA ARG A 259 12.10 12.85 6.32
C ARG A 259 12.68 13.69 7.46
N LYS A 260 13.96 13.47 7.79
CA LYS A 260 14.67 14.26 8.82
C LYS A 260 14.71 15.74 8.45
N ASN A 261 15.13 16.07 7.23
CA ASN A 261 15.26 17.45 6.77
C ASN A 261 13.91 18.13 6.53
N LEU A 262 12.89 17.39 6.09
CA LEU A 262 11.52 17.90 5.97
C LEU A 262 10.93 18.26 7.34
N ALA A 263 11.19 17.45 8.37
CA ALA A 263 10.79 17.78 9.74
C ALA A 263 11.50 19.03 10.26
N LEU A 264 12.79 19.20 9.94
CA LEU A 264 13.55 20.39 10.30
C LEU A 264 13.05 21.64 9.56
N LEU A 265 12.77 21.52 8.26
CA LEU A 265 12.25 22.60 7.41
C LEU A 265 10.95 23.19 7.97
N ARG A 266 10.10 22.34 8.54
CA ARG A 266 8.81 22.73 9.14
C ARG A 266 8.94 23.39 10.51
N LYS A 267 9.92 22.98 11.31
CA LYS A 267 10.08 23.46 12.68
C LYS A 267 11.00 24.68 12.73
N ASN A 268 12.23 24.53 12.23
CA ASN A 268 13.31 25.51 12.31
C ASN A 268 14.07 25.56 10.97
N PRO A 269 13.52 26.18 9.92
CA PRO A 269 14.10 26.17 8.57
C PRO A 269 15.51 26.78 8.48
N ASP A 270 15.87 27.68 9.41
CA ASP A 270 17.17 28.36 9.49
C ASP A 270 18.30 27.42 9.98
N GLU A 271 17.96 26.30 10.61
CA GLU A 271 18.94 25.30 11.05
C GLU A 271 19.44 24.42 9.90
N ILE A 272 18.74 24.39 8.76
CA ILE A 272 19.18 23.64 7.58
C ILE A 272 20.39 24.36 6.97
N LYS A 273 21.56 23.71 7.05
CA LYS A 273 22.80 24.18 6.45
C LYS A 273 23.27 23.19 5.40
N SER A 274 23.84 23.70 4.31
CA SER A 274 24.49 22.83 3.33
C SER A 274 25.63 22.05 3.99
N SER A 275 25.67 20.75 3.78
CA SER A 275 26.71 19.87 4.32
C SER A 275 27.07 18.78 3.32
N VAL A 276 28.28 18.25 3.46
CA VAL A 276 28.74 17.06 2.76
C VAL A 276 29.31 16.14 3.82
N GLU A 277 28.81 14.91 3.86
CA GLU A 277 29.18 13.91 4.85
C GLU A 277 29.48 12.60 4.15
N GLU A 278 30.48 11.88 4.65
CA GLU A 278 30.80 10.53 4.22
C GLU A 278 30.64 9.59 5.41
N PHE A 279 29.96 8.46 5.20
CA PHE A 279 29.68 7.48 6.25
C PHE A 279 29.57 6.07 5.67
N LYS A 280 29.76 5.07 6.54
CA LYS A 280 29.66 3.66 6.17
C LYS A 280 28.46 3.01 6.84
N ILE A 281 27.79 2.14 6.11
CA ILE A 281 26.82 1.19 6.65
C ILE A 281 27.26 -0.17 6.16
N ASP A 282 27.52 -1.07 7.11
CA ASP A 282 28.18 -2.35 6.87
C ASP A 282 29.45 -2.18 6.02
N ASN A 283 29.50 -2.79 4.84
CA ASN A 283 30.63 -2.73 3.92
C ASN A 283 30.48 -1.68 2.81
N GLN A 284 29.40 -0.89 2.82
CA GLN A 284 29.13 0.14 1.81
C GLN A 284 29.52 1.53 2.32
N HIS A 285 30.12 2.34 1.44
CA HIS A 285 30.58 3.70 1.75
C HIS A 285 29.76 4.71 0.96
N PHE A 286 29.16 5.67 1.64
CA PHE A 286 28.25 6.65 1.04
C PHE A 286 28.78 8.06 1.19
N LYS A 287 28.50 8.87 0.18
CA LYS A 287 28.64 10.32 0.20
C LYS A 287 27.24 10.94 0.14
N TYR A 288 26.88 11.64 1.20
CA TYR A 288 25.65 12.41 1.33
C TYR A 288 25.97 13.89 1.17
N GLN A 289 25.13 14.59 0.42
CA GLN A 289 25.21 16.03 0.29
C GLN A 289 23.83 16.63 0.50
N LEU A 290 23.73 17.53 1.48
CA LEU A 290 22.60 18.41 1.71
C LEU A 290 22.93 19.79 1.16
N LYS A 291 22.02 20.36 0.38
CA LYS A 291 22.14 21.73 -0.10
C LYS A 291 20.92 22.53 0.35
N LYS A 292 21.14 23.55 1.17
CA LYS A 292 20.10 24.54 1.50
C LYS A 292 19.81 25.39 0.25
N ILE A 293 18.53 25.52 -0.07
CA ILE A 293 18.03 26.45 -1.09
C ILE A 293 17.03 27.43 -0.44
N ALA A 294 16.65 28.49 -1.15
CA ALA A 294 15.83 29.58 -0.60
C ALA A 294 14.59 29.07 0.17
N ASN A 295 13.84 28.13 -0.42
CA ASN A 295 12.57 27.64 0.12
C ASN A 295 12.58 26.15 0.47
N GLY A 296 13.75 25.54 0.69
CA GLY A 296 13.80 24.09 0.89
C GLY A 296 15.21 23.54 0.98
N PHE A 297 15.38 22.32 0.48
CA PHE A 297 16.65 21.63 0.44
C PHE A 297 16.69 20.66 -0.74
N GLU A 298 17.90 20.33 -1.17
CA GLU A 298 18.19 19.23 -2.09
C GLU A 298 19.12 18.25 -1.40
N ILE A 299 18.90 16.96 -1.60
CA ILE A 299 19.74 15.88 -1.10
C ILE A 299 20.23 15.07 -2.29
N THR A 300 21.53 14.79 -2.32
CA THR A 300 22.09 13.72 -3.14
C THR A 300 22.78 12.68 -2.27
N LEU A 301 22.64 11.41 -2.65
CA LEU A 301 23.35 10.29 -2.03
C LEU A 301 23.98 9.44 -3.12
N LYS A 302 25.27 9.17 -2.97
CA LYS A 302 26.03 8.27 -3.84
C LYS A 302 26.73 7.23 -2.98
N GLU A 303 26.55 5.96 -3.28
CA GLU A 303 27.49 4.94 -2.81
C GLU A 303 28.77 5.06 -3.65
N ILE A 304 29.93 5.23 -3.01
CA ILE A 304 31.18 5.65 -3.67
C ILE A 304 31.60 4.69 -4.79
N ASN A 305 31.37 3.39 -4.61
CA ASN A 305 31.71 2.36 -5.58
C ASN A 305 30.60 2.09 -6.62
N SER A 306 29.42 2.69 -6.43
CA SER A 306 28.29 2.56 -7.35
C SER A 306 28.30 3.65 -8.42
N LYS A 307 27.74 3.32 -9.58
CA LYS A 307 27.44 4.29 -10.63
C LYS A 307 26.17 5.08 -10.34
N HIS A 308 25.35 4.65 -9.38
CA HIS A 308 24.04 5.23 -9.11
C HIS A 308 24.14 6.40 -8.13
N ILE A 309 23.53 7.53 -8.52
CA ILE A 309 23.35 8.68 -7.65
C ILE A 309 21.84 8.89 -7.50
N TYR A 310 21.39 9.06 -6.27
CA TYR A 310 20.00 9.35 -5.97
C TYR A 310 19.84 10.79 -5.53
N TYR A 311 18.79 11.44 -6.01
CA TYR A 311 18.41 12.81 -5.71
C TYR A 311 16.99 12.85 -5.15
N ILE A 312 16.78 13.70 -4.16
CA ILE A 312 15.45 14.07 -3.65
C ILE A 312 15.50 15.51 -3.14
N ASP A 313 14.40 16.25 -3.31
CA ASP A 313 14.26 17.61 -2.79
C ASP A 313 13.16 17.67 -1.71
N GLN A 314 12.78 18.87 -1.28
CA GLN A 314 11.72 19.05 -0.30
C GLN A 314 10.33 18.58 -0.77
N GLU A 315 10.13 18.38 -2.09
CA GLU A 315 8.88 17.86 -2.63
C GLU A 315 8.83 16.33 -2.50
N GLY A 316 9.98 15.65 -2.35
CA GLY A 316 10.03 14.23 -2.02
C GLY A 316 10.03 13.27 -3.21
N LEU A 317 10.09 13.78 -4.44
CA LEU A 317 10.20 12.94 -5.63
C LEU A 317 11.62 12.37 -5.74
N LEU A 318 11.74 11.04 -5.62
CA LEU A 318 13.01 10.35 -5.78
C LEU A 318 13.39 10.24 -7.26
N LYS A 319 14.62 10.65 -7.59
CA LYS A 319 15.20 10.53 -8.93
C LYS A 319 16.54 9.81 -8.86
N LYS A 320 16.86 9.06 -9.91
CA LYS A 320 18.18 8.50 -10.16
C LYS A 320 18.85 9.36 -11.24
N ILE A 321 20.02 9.91 -10.96
CA ILE A 321 20.73 10.87 -11.84
C ILE A 321 22.11 10.38 -12.26
#